data_AF-A0AAN5W6N2-F1
#
_entry.id   AF-A0AAN5W6N2-F1
#
_cell.length_a   1.000
_cell.length_b   1.000
_cell.length_c   1.000
_cell.angle_alpha   90.00
_cell.angle_beta   90.00
_cell.angle_gamma   90.00
#
_symmetry.space_group_name_H-M   'P 1'
#
loop_
_entity.id
_entity.type
_entity.pdbx_description
1 polymer ?
#
loop_
_entity_poly.entity_id
_entity_poly.type
_entity_poly.pdbx_seq_one_letter_code
_entity_poly.pdbx_strand_id
1 'polypeptide(L)'
;MTKKYVLLGRNDVELIKQSAIEIMNLLSNTEALMLLSNIGLVLQQKVRHGSMFRMELITSDVKIEVENKGFTLEYNANNQRLISVFIFILKLMSKWEKRPDTFAFREPDGTDDLDKFSDFISEFEV
;
A
#
# COMPACT_ATOMS: atom_id res chain seq x y z
N MET A 1 23.59 -2.45 -6.39
CA MET A 1 23.31 -2.21 -4.95
C MET A 1 22.44 -3.34 -4.44
N THR A 2 22.74 -3.91 -3.27
CA THR A 2 21.90 -4.93 -2.62
C THR A 2 20.67 -4.25 -2.03
N LYS A 3 19.47 -4.74 -2.37
CA LYS A 3 18.23 -4.22 -1.80
C LYS A 3 18.17 -4.51 -0.30
N LYS A 4 17.88 -3.48 0.49
CA LYS A 4 17.62 -3.62 1.93
C LYS A 4 16.13 -3.72 2.14
N TYR A 5 15.73 -4.45 3.18
CA TYR A 5 14.33 -4.67 3.52
C TYR A 5 14.09 -4.39 4.99
N VAL A 6 12.86 -4.03 5.32
CA VAL A 6 12.38 -3.86 6.69
C VAL A 6 11.03 -4.56 6.83
N LEU A 7 10.72 -5.02 8.04
CA LEU A 7 9.43 -5.63 8.34
C LEU A 7 8.45 -4.55 8.78
N LEU A 8 7.27 -4.58 8.16
CA LEU A 8 6.08 -3.89 8.61
C LEU A 8 5.28 -4.84 9.50
N GLY A 9 5.01 -4.46 10.75
CA GLY A 9 4.30 -5.29 11.70
C GLY A 9 3.38 -4.49 12.63
N ARG A 10 2.98 -5.11 13.75
CA ARG A 10 1.97 -4.56 14.69
C ARG A 10 2.26 -3.13 15.17
N ASN A 11 3.53 -2.78 15.32
CA ASN A 11 3.95 -1.45 15.82
C ASN A 11 3.88 -0.35 14.74
N ASP A 12 3.64 -0.71 13.49
CA ASP A 12 3.66 0.21 12.36
C ASP A 12 2.24 0.59 11.88
N VAL A 13 1.18 0.26 12.64
CA VAL A 13 -0.22 0.60 12.30
C VAL A 13 -0.39 2.09 12.01
N GLU A 14 0.21 2.94 12.84
CA GLU A 14 0.11 4.39 12.66
C GLU A 14 0.87 4.87 11.42
N LEU A 15 1.99 4.21 11.11
CA LEU A 15 2.76 4.47 9.90
C LEU A 15 1.96 4.15 8.63
N ILE A 16 1.19 3.05 8.64
CA ILE A 16 0.28 2.69 7.54
C ILE A 16 -0.78 3.77 7.33
N LYS A 17 -1.40 4.28 8.40
CA LYS A 17 -2.40 5.35 8.29
C LYS A 17 -1.80 6.62 7.73
N GLN A 18 -0.65 7.05 8.25
CA GLN A 18 0.04 8.25 7.78
C GLN A 18 0.39 8.12 6.30
N SER A 19 0.98 7.00 5.87
CA SER A 19 1.27 6.76 4.46
C SER A 19 0.01 6.76 3.60
N ALA A 20 -1.11 6.19 4.06
CA ALA A 20 -2.37 6.20 3.33
C ALA A 20 -2.92 7.62 3.17
N ILE A 21 -2.84 8.47 4.20
CA ILE A 21 -3.26 9.88 4.14
C ILE A 21 -2.40 10.64 3.12
N GLU A 22 -1.08 10.44 3.14
CA GLU A 22 -0.18 11.08 2.17
C GLU A 22 -0.49 10.68 0.73
N ILE A 23 -0.81 9.40 0.47
CA ILE A 23 -1.22 8.95 -0.87
C ILE A 23 -2.57 9.56 -1.24
N MET A 24 -3.52 9.63 -0.30
CA MET A 24 -4.85 10.18 -0.54
C MET A 24 -4.78 11.62 -1.06
N ASN A 25 -3.85 12.43 -0.56
CA ASN A 25 -3.61 13.80 -1.00
C ASN A 25 -3.10 13.91 -2.46
N LEU A 26 -2.60 12.81 -3.04
CA LEU A 26 -2.11 12.75 -4.42
C LEU A 26 -3.14 12.20 -5.41
N LEU A 27 -4.18 11.55 -4.91
CA LEU A 27 -5.23 10.92 -5.73
C LEU A 27 -6.39 11.88 -5.96
N SER A 28 -6.97 11.79 -7.16
CA SER A 28 -8.17 12.54 -7.54
C SER A 28 -9.29 11.64 -8.05
N ASN A 29 -8.97 10.40 -8.42
CA ASN A 29 -9.91 9.39 -8.87
C ASN A 29 -10.57 8.66 -7.68
N THR A 30 -11.90 8.63 -7.66
CA THR A 30 -12.69 7.98 -6.60
C THR A 30 -12.40 6.48 -6.46
N GLU A 31 -12.19 5.75 -7.55
CA GLU A 31 -11.86 4.32 -7.53
C GLU A 31 -10.48 4.09 -6.92
N ALA A 32 -9.50 4.93 -7.25
CA ALA A 32 -8.17 4.86 -6.65
C ALA A 32 -8.22 5.18 -5.13
N LEU A 33 -9.05 6.15 -4.73
CA LEU A 33 -9.28 6.50 -3.33
C LEU A 33 -9.94 5.35 -2.54
N MET A 34 -10.92 4.66 -3.15
CA MET A 34 -11.54 3.46 -2.56
C MET A 34 -10.54 2.31 -2.43
N LEU A 35 -9.77 2.05 -3.48
CA LEU A 35 -8.72 1.02 -3.47
C LEU A 35 -7.71 1.28 -2.35
N LEU A 36 -7.19 2.51 -2.26
CA LEU A 36 -6.27 2.91 -1.21
C LEU A 36 -6.85 2.68 0.19
N SER A 37 -8.12 3.06 0.39
CA SER A 37 -8.80 2.89 1.67
C SER A 37 -8.92 1.42 2.06
N ASN A 38 -9.25 0.54 1.11
CA ASN A 38 -9.34 -0.89 1.34
C ASN A 38 -7.96 -1.51 1.64
N ILE A 39 -6.91 -1.15 0.87
CA ILE A 39 -5.55 -1.61 1.14
C ILE A 39 -5.13 -1.19 2.55
N GLY A 40 -5.33 0.10 2.88
CA GLY A 40 -4.99 0.64 4.19
C GLY A 40 -5.72 -0.08 5.33
N LEU A 41 -7.01 -0.39 5.17
CA LEU A 41 -7.81 -1.10 6.17
C LEU A 41 -7.33 -2.54 6.37
N VAL A 42 -7.20 -3.30 5.29
CA VAL A 42 -6.81 -4.73 5.35
C VAL A 42 -5.38 -4.88 5.86
N LEU A 43 -4.45 -4.03 5.40
CA LEU A 43 -3.07 -4.05 5.88
C LEU A 43 -3.02 -3.76 7.37
N GLN A 44 -3.76 -2.75 7.86
CA GLN A 44 -3.88 -2.46 9.29
C GLN A 44 -4.46 -3.63 10.08
N GLN A 45 -5.52 -4.26 9.59
CA GLN A 45 -6.13 -5.41 10.27
C GLN A 45 -5.12 -6.57 10.36
N LYS A 46 -4.45 -6.92 9.26
CA LYS A 46 -3.48 -8.03 9.23
C LYS A 46 -2.31 -7.79 10.18
N VAL A 47 -1.69 -6.61 10.15
CA VAL A 47 -0.57 -6.32 11.08
C VAL A 47 -1.01 -6.27 12.54
N ARG A 48 -2.25 -5.84 12.85
CA ARG A 48 -2.81 -5.92 14.21
C ARG A 48 -2.92 -7.37 14.68
N HIS A 49 -3.35 -8.28 13.80
CA HIS A 49 -3.47 -9.71 14.08
C HIS A 49 -2.15 -10.50 14.01
N GLY A 50 -1.04 -9.85 13.68
CA GLY A 50 0.30 -10.42 13.80
C GLY A 50 0.96 -10.78 12.48
N SER A 51 0.30 -10.58 11.33
CA SER A 51 0.94 -10.70 10.02
C SER A 51 2.10 -9.70 9.90
N MET A 52 3.14 -10.10 9.18
CA MET A 52 4.29 -9.26 8.86
C MET A 52 4.44 -9.15 7.36
N PHE A 53 4.87 -7.98 6.89
CA PHE A 53 5.12 -7.74 5.47
C PHE A 53 6.55 -7.28 5.28
N ARG A 54 7.22 -7.85 4.27
CA ARG A 54 8.56 -7.41 3.90
C ARG A 54 8.44 -6.27 2.89
N MET A 55 8.85 -5.07 3.30
CA MET A 55 8.92 -3.90 2.43
C MET A 55 10.37 -3.52 2.11
N GLU A 56 10.57 -2.94 0.94
CA GLU A 56 11.88 -2.43 0.51
C GLU A 56 12.22 -1.16 1.32
N LEU A 57 13.43 -1.10 1.87
CA LEU A 57 13.92 0.05 2.60
C LEU A 57 14.44 1.09 1.61
N ILE A 58 13.75 2.24 1.53
CA ILE A 58 14.12 3.32 0.62
C ILE A 58 15.27 4.13 1.20
N THR A 59 16.38 4.24 0.47
CA THR A 59 17.62 4.91 0.91
C THR A 59 18.08 6.03 -0.04
N SER A 60 17.24 6.39 -0.99
CA SER A 60 17.51 7.41 -2.02
C SER A 60 16.20 7.95 -2.57
N ASP A 61 16.26 9.05 -3.29
CA ASP A 61 15.09 9.61 -3.97
C ASP A 61 14.45 8.57 -4.88
N VAL A 62 13.12 8.61 -4.97
CA VAL A 62 12.33 7.69 -5.78
C VAL A 62 11.41 8.47 -6.69
N LYS A 63 11.46 8.14 -7.98
CA LYS A 63 10.48 8.62 -8.96
C LYS A 63 9.28 7.69 -8.94
N ILE A 64 8.10 8.27 -8.80
CA ILE A 64 6.83 7.55 -8.82
C ILE A 64 5.89 8.18 -9.85
N GLU A 65 4.90 7.42 -10.25
CA GLU A 65 3.81 7.88 -11.09
C GLU A 65 2.50 7.52 -10.40
N VAL A 66 1.64 8.51 -10.22
CA VAL A 66 0.31 8.37 -9.62
C VAL A 66 -0.67 9.07 -10.56
N GLU A 67 -1.69 8.34 -11.05
CA GLU A 67 -2.68 8.86 -11.99
C GLU A 67 -2.07 9.59 -13.22
N ASN A 68 -1.02 9.01 -13.82
CA ASN A 68 -0.24 9.57 -14.93
C ASN A 68 0.48 10.90 -14.63
N LYS A 69 0.62 11.25 -13.34
CA LYS A 69 1.42 12.40 -12.88
C LYS A 69 2.70 11.89 -12.25
N GLY A 70 3.84 12.42 -12.72
CA GLY A 70 5.15 12.08 -12.19
C GLY A 70 5.48 12.88 -10.95
N PHE A 71 5.94 12.21 -9.89
CA PHE A 71 6.42 12.83 -8.66
C PHE A 71 7.83 12.33 -8.32
N THR A 72 8.60 13.16 -7.61
CA THR A 72 9.86 12.73 -6.98
C THR A 72 9.68 12.78 -5.48
N LEU A 73 9.74 11.61 -4.83
CA LEU A 73 9.83 11.49 -3.39
C LEU A 73 11.28 11.70 -2.99
N GLU A 74 11.55 12.87 -2.42
CA GLU A 74 12.85 13.18 -1.84
C GLU A 74 13.10 12.32 -0.60
N TYR A 75 14.27 11.68 -0.58
CA TYR A 75 14.66 10.86 0.56
C TYR A 75 15.02 11.73 1.76
N ASN A 76 14.41 11.40 2.90
CA ASN A 76 14.76 11.95 4.19
C ASN A 76 14.93 10.80 5.19
N ALA A 77 16.07 10.75 5.87
CA ALA A 77 16.39 9.69 6.84
C ALA A 77 15.35 9.58 7.98
N ASN A 78 14.80 10.71 8.43
CA ASN A 78 13.77 10.74 9.48
C ASN A 78 12.44 10.16 9.00
N ASN A 79 12.16 10.24 7.69
CA ASN A 79 10.93 9.75 7.07
C ASN A 79 11.13 8.46 6.28
N GLN A 80 12.32 7.84 6.34
CA GLN A 80 12.66 6.65 5.55
C GLN A 80 11.61 5.54 5.66
N ARG A 81 11.15 5.29 6.89
CA ARG A 81 10.18 4.23 7.16
C ARG A 81 8.80 4.58 6.57
N LEU A 82 8.36 5.84 6.71
CA LEU A 82 7.13 6.35 6.12
C LEU A 82 7.16 6.24 4.59
N ILE A 83 8.27 6.67 3.96
CA ILE A 83 8.48 6.55 2.50
C ILE A 83 8.45 5.08 2.08
N SER A 84 9.05 4.18 2.86
CA SER A 84 9.05 2.75 2.55
C SER A 84 7.64 2.15 2.58
N VAL A 85 6.80 2.52 3.57
CA VAL A 85 5.39 2.09 3.65
C VAL A 85 4.56 2.71 2.53
N PHE A 86 4.76 4.00 2.25
CA PHE A 86 4.12 4.71 1.14
C PHE A 86 4.36 3.99 -0.19
N ILE A 87 5.63 3.68 -0.51
CA ILE A 87 5.99 2.96 -1.73
C ILE A 87 5.42 1.53 -1.72
N PHE A 88 5.37 0.88 -0.57
CA PHE A 88 4.76 -0.45 -0.44
C PHE A 88 3.26 -0.43 -0.77
N ILE A 89 2.51 0.52 -0.24
CA ILE A 89 1.07 0.68 -0.53
C ILE A 89 0.84 0.97 -2.02
N LEU A 90 1.61 1.88 -2.63
CA LEU A 90 1.51 2.14 -4.07
C LEU A 90 1.81 0.90 -4.93
N LYS A 91 2.78 0.08 -4.51
CA LYS A 91 3.07 -1.20 -5.18
C LYS A 91 1.90 -2.17 -5.08
N LEU A 92 1.21 -2.22 -3.94
CA LEU A 92 0.01 -3.03 -3.78
C LEU A 92 -1.12 -2.53 -4.70
N MET A 93 -1.36 -1.22 -4.77
CA MET A 93 -2.34 -0.64 -5.70
C MET A 93 -2.04 -1.04 -7.14
N SER A 94 -0.80 -0.79 -7.61
CA SER A 94 -0.41 -1.09 -8.99
C SER A 94 -0.47 -2.58 -9.32
N LYS A 95 -0.19 -3.45 -8.35
CA LYS A 95 -0.32 -4.91 -8.54
C LYS A 95 -1.76 -5.36 -8.58
N TRP A 96 -2.64 -4.76 -7.77
CA TRP A 96 -4.07 -5.04 -7.81
C TRP A 96 -4.63 -4.65 -9.16
N GLU A 97 -4.43 -3.40 -9.62
CA GLU A 97 -4.94 -2.87 -10.90
C GLU A 97 -4.56 -3.69 -12.15
N LYS A 98 -3.49 -4.49 -12.07
CA LYS A 98 -3.02 -5.35 -13.17
C LYS A 98 -3.64 -6.75 -13.15
N ARG A 99 -4.45 -7.08 -12.15
CA ARG A 99 -5.09 -8.40 -12.05
C ARG A 99 -6.23 -8.54 -13.07
N PRO A 100 -6.37 -9.70 -13.72
CA PRO A 100 -7.46 -9.93 -14.67
C PRO A 100 -8.84 -9.97 -13.98
N ASP A 101 -8.86 -10.24 -12.69
CA ASP A 101 -10.01 -10.33 -11.79
C ASP A 101 -10.24 -9.04 -10.97
N THR A 102 -9.68 -7.90 -11.39
CA THR A 102 -10.02 -6.61 -10.76
C THR A 102 -11.49 -6.30 -10.98
N PHE A 103 -12.29 -6.56 -9.95
CA PHE A 103 -13.60 -5.94 -9.82
C PHE A 103 -13.35 -4.43 -9.70
N ALA A 104 -13.59 -3.69 -10.78
CA ALA A 104 -13.92 -2.27 -10.65
C ALA A 104 -15.13 -2.26 -9.73
N PHE A 105 -14.92 -1.88 -8.46
CA PHE A 105 -15.85 -1.99 -7.33
C PHE A 105 -17.31 -1.87 -7.78
N ARG A 106 -17.92 -2.98 -8.20
CA ARG A 106 -19.36 -3.08 -8.42
C ARG A 106 -19.97 -3.12 -7.03
N GLU A 107 -21.18 -2.59 -6.89
CA GLU A 107 -21.89 -2.63 -5.61
C GLU A 107 -21.74 -4.03 -5.00
N PRO A 108 -21.23 -4.13 -3.76
CA PRO A 108 -20.88 -5.41 -3.18
C PRO A 108 -22.15 -6.25 -3.06
N ASP A 109 -22.20 -7.37 -3.77
CA ASP A 109 -23.20 -8.42 -3.54
C ASP A 109 -22.92 -9.19 -2.23
N GLY A 110 -21.78 -8.90 -1.60
CA GLY A 110 -21.47 -9.24 -0.22
C GLY A 110 -20.42 -10.33 -0.10
N THR A 111 -19.50 -10.13 0.86
CA THR A 111 -18.49 -11.08 1.37
C THR A 111 -17.35 -11.50 0.42
N ASP A 112 -17.61 -11.98 -0.80
CA ASP A 112 -16.57 -12.67 -1.60
C ASP A 112 -15.44 -11.75 -2.10
N ASP A 113 -15.72 -10.47 -2.33
CA ASP A 113 -14.72 -9.54 -2.89
C ASP A 113 -13.74 -9.01 -1.83
N LEU A 114 -14.17 -8.92 -0.56
CA LEU A 114 -13.27 -8.57 0.54
C LEU A 114 -12.33 -9.74 0.88
N ASP A 115 -12.80 -10.98 0.74
CA ASP A 115 -11.99 -12.18 0.96
C ASP A 115 -10.90 -12.30 -0.12
N LYS A 116 -11.24 -12.15 -1.41
CA LYS A 116 -10.24 -12.10 -2.51
C LYS A 116 -9.21 -10.99 -2.30
N PHE A 117 -9.66 -9.85 -1.80
CA PHE A 117 -8.78 -8.72 -1.53
C PHE A 117 -7.86 -8.98 -0.33
N SER A 118 -8.37 -9.61 0.72
CA SER A 118 -7.56 -10.08 1.86
C SER A 118 -6.54 -11.14 1.43
N ASP A 119 -6.95 -12.09 0.58
CA ASP A 119 -6.08 -13.12 0.01
C ASP A 119 -4.96 -12.50 -0.82
N PHE A 120 -5.27 -11.51 -1.66
CA PHE A 120 -4.27 -10.75 -2.40
C PHE A 120 -3.22 -10.13 -1.49
N ILE A 121 -3.63 -9.44 -0.43
CA ILE A 121 -2.68 -8.84 0.53
C ILE A 121 -1.86 -9.94 1.22
N SER A 122 -2.46 -11.10 1.49
CA SER A 122 -1.79 -12.25 2.12
C SER A 122 -0.61 -12.79 1.30
N GLU A 123 -0.62 -12.64 -0.02
CA GLU A 123 0.50 -13.05 -0.89
C GLU A 123 1.82 -12.31 -0.61
N PHE A 124 1.77 -11.21 0.17
CA PHE A 124 2.92 -10.39 0.53
C PHE A 124 3.36 -10.58 1.98
N GLU A 125 2.67 -11.44 2.72
CA GLU A 125 3.05 -11.81 4.08
C GLU A 125 4.36 -12.62 4.09
N VAL A 126 5.10 -12.54 5.20
CA VAL A 126 6.37 -13.26 5.44
C VAL A 126 6.41 -13.99 6.76
#